data_AF-A0A968S4R5-F1
#
_entry.id   AF-A0A968S4R5-F1
#
_cell.length_a   1.000
_cell.length_b   1.000
_cell.length_c   1.000
_cell.angle_alpha   90.00
_cell.angle_beta   90.00
_cell.angle_gamma   90.00
#
_symmetry.space_group_name_H-M   'P 1'
#
loop_
_entity.id
_entity.type
_entity.pdbx_description
1 polymer ?
#
loop_
_entity_poly.entity_id
_entity_poly.type
_entity_poly.pdbx_seq_one_letter_code
_entity_poly.pdbx_strand_id
1 'polypeptide(L)'
;MVTRTPPANPIQPEVTSLAGDEDTLLVAAYNVLNLDALEASADPAIPDRFDAIAAQIITNLNLPDIIALQEIQDNDGPGNAAASTVTAADVTLQNLIDAIVQAGGPTYQFIDNTFIGDDTSGGEGGGNIRTAFLYNPARVEFVPGSDRPVTDPVTQADGIPGNNPFEASRIPLAADFIFNGETLTVISVHNQAGGANDFDNDQPRFSGPTSDRNQESAEINGFIDEILAADPDANVIVTGDFNDFEFQPWTTFLDGTFDGGEAILLNLIDLLPELEQYSFQFTANEAGNHVILDHLFATPGLFANREGIDIVHVNAEFPNDVQASDHDPTLASFTLGAPVVVVVPPEPIESIESVVGTPESDSLEGGLDFDGILDLLFVGGGNDFVDASPVTATAGPGSRNRVYGGAGGDDLLAGTNDRLFGGSSADELNAANGTGGNRLFGGDGDDEITVGSGDRAFGGPGNDILEASLSEGGSRLYGGPGDDLFFLGAGDRVVGGEGNDRFFVGEGGGNLITGGTGADEFAIANGSIPMGVSTITDFEAGEDLIINGLGASFAEVTLTAQNGDTLVSIPQGDLAVLLGVNPDSLSAANFVFR
;
A
#
# COMPACT_ATOMS: atom_id res chain seq x y z
N MET A 1 -44.30 15.44 0.47
CA MET A 1 -43.00 15.03 1.03
C MET A 1 -43.08 13.54 1.25
N VAL A 2 -42.49 12.75 0.35
CA VAL A 2 -42.29 11.31 0.56
C VAL A 2 -40.88 11.21 1.11
N THR A 3 -40.75 11.02 2.41
CA THR A 3 -39.49 10.63 3.04
C THR A 3 -39.21 9.21 2.57
N ARG A 4 -38.27 9.05 1.62
CA ARG A 4 -37.65 7.73 1.40
C ARG A 4 -36.81 7.48 2.64
N THR A 5 -37.27 6.58 3.51
CA THR A 5 -36.36 5.84 4.38
C THR A 5 -35.36 5.15 3.45
N PRO A 6 -34.04 5.29 3.64
CA PRO A 6 -33.07 4.46 2.92
C PRO A 6 -33.45 2.99 3.16
N PRO A 7 -33.29 2.10 2.16
CA PRO A 7 -33.39 0.67 2.44
C PRO A 7 -32.39 0.30 3.55
N ALA A 8 -32.79 -0.58 4.47
CA ALA A 8 -31.89 -1.12 5.47
C ALA A 8 -30.68 -1.76 4.75
N ASN A 9 -29.46 -1.43 5.19
CA ASN A 9 -28.26 -2.11 4.72
C ASN A 9 -28.37 -3.59 5.13
N PRO A 10 -28.39 -4.57 4.19
CA PRO A 10 -28.54 -5.98 4.54
C PRO A 10 -27.25 -6.60 5.13
N ILE A 11 -26.15 -5.86 5.11
CA ILE A 11 -24.83 -6.27 5.63
C ILE A 11 -24.87 -6.25 7.16
N GLN A 12 -24.22 -7.22 7.81
CA GLN A 12 -24.07 -7.30 9.26
C GLN A 12 -22.59 -7.12 9.60
N PRO A 13 -22.25 -6.47 10.74
CA PRO A 13 -20.85 -6.37 11.17
C PRO A 13 -20.20 -7.75 11.23
N GLU A 14 -19.03 -7.86 10.61
CA GLU A 14 -18.29 -9.12 10.52
C GLU A 14 -17.84 -9.62 11.89
N VAL A 15 -17.82 -10.94 12.07
CA VAL A 15 -17.16 -11.57 13.21
C VAL A 15 -16.04 -12.42 12.66
N THR A 16 -14.81 -12.13 13.10
CA THR A 16 -13.63 -12.86 12.67
C THR A 16 -13.76 -14.36 12.94
N SER A 17 -13.18 -15.16 12.04
CA SER A 17 -13.02 -16.60 12.27
C SER A 17 -11.76 -16.94 13.07
N LEU A 18 -10.85 -15.99 13.26
CA LEU A 18 -9.61 -16.16 14.00
C LEU A 18 -9.89 -16.30 15.51
N ALA A 19 -9.11 -17.15 16.17
CA ALA A 19 -9.26 -17.40 17.60
C ALA A 19 -7.90 -17.67 18.25
N GLY A 20 -7.68 -17.07 19.42
CA GLY A 20 -6.53 -17.36 20.25
C GLY A 20 -6.77 -18.58 21.11
N ASP A 21 -5.74 -19.40 21.30
CA ASP A 21 -5.77 -20.55 22.21
C ASP A 21 -4.47 -20.66 23.02
N GLU A 22 -4.13 -21.84 23.53
CA GLU A 22 -2.93 -22.03 24.35
C GLU A 22 -1.64 -21.80 23.55
N ASP A 23 -1.64 -22.06 22.24
CA ASP A 23 -0.47 -21.98 21.37
C ASP A 23 -0.56 -20.84 20.34
N THR A 24 -1.76 -20.29 20.16
CA THR A 24 -2.08 -19.24 19.18
C THR A 24 -2.31 -17.89 19.85
N LEU A 25 -1.48 -16.92 19.49
CA LEU A 25 -1.56 -15.51 19.88
C LEU A 25 -2.44 -14.72 18.91
N LEU A 26 -3.33 -13.84 19.41
CA LEU A 26 -4.06 -12.87 18.60
C LEU A 26 -3.51 -11.45 18.79
N VAL A 27 -3.17 -10.77 17.70
CA VAL A 27 -2.69 -9.37 17.70
C VAL A 27 -3.55 -8.53 16.76
N ALA A 28 -4.15 -7.47 17.29
CA ALA A 28 -4.99 -6.54 16.51
C ALA A 28 -4.35 -5.15 16.40
N ALA A 29 -4.69 -4.43 15.34
CA ALA A 29 -4.59 -2.97 15.32
C ALA A 29 -5.96 -2.34 15.13
N TYR A 30 -6.19 -1.21 15.80
CA TYR A 30 -7.47 -0.52 15.72
C TYR A 30 -7.29 1.00 15.90
N ASN A 31 -7.45 1.75 14.80
CA ASN A 31 -7.67 3.19 14.86
C ASN A 31 -9.07 3.45 15.43
N VAL A 32 -9.12 4.09 16.61
CA VAL A 32 -10.35 4.36 17.35
C VAL A 32 -10.84 5.79 17.23
N LEU A 33 -10.51 6.51 16.15
CA LEU A 33 -11.07 7.81 15.78
C LEU A 33 -11.15 8.82 16.94
N ASN A 34 -10.02 9.43 17.28
CA ASN A 34 -9.81 10.42 18.35
C ASN A 34 -10.55 10.14 19.67
N LEU A 35 -10.47 8.91 20.18
CA LEU A 35 -11.19 8.51 21.40
C LEU A 35 -10.64 9.28 22.60
N ASP A 36 -11.51 9.99 23.33
CA ASP A 36 -11.13 10.81 24.48
C ASP A 36 -12.04 10.58 25.71
N ALA A 37 -11.58 10.96 26.90
CA ALA A 37 -12.30 10.69 28.15
C ALA A 37 -13.59 11.52 28.35
N LEU A 38 -13.83 12.55 27.53
CA LEU A 38 -15.01 13.42 27.56
C LEU A 38 -16.14 12.93 26.64
N GLU A 39 -15.90 11.88 25.86
CA GLU A 39 -16.90 11.14 25.09
C GLU A 39 -18.06 10.74 26.01
N ALA A 40 -19.13 11.54 25.98
CA ALA A 40 -20.40 11.24 26.61
C ALA A 40 -21.49 11.52 25.58
N SER A 41 -22.01 10.46 24.95
CA SER A 41 -23.12 10.60 24.00
C SER A 41 -24.32 11.24 24.70
N ALA A 42 -24.74 12.41 24.19
CA ALA A 42 -25.97 13.07 24.61
C ALA A 42 -27.23 12.46 23.96
N ASP A 43 -27.06 11.53 23.00
CA ASP A 43 -28.14 10.88 22.26
C ASP A 43 -28.22 9.37 22.60
N PRO A 44 -29.26 8.90 23.30
CA PRO A 44 -29.41 7.50 23.67
C PRO A 44 -29.65 6.54 22.47
N ALA A 45 -29.76 7.04 21.24
CA ALA A 45 -29.81 6.22 20.02
C ALA A 45 -28.42 5.88 19.45
N ILE A 46 -27.38 6.61 19.84
CA ILE A 46 -25.98 6.36 19.46
C ILE A 46 -25.30 5.72 20.68
N PRO A 47 -24.81 4.47 20.58
CA PRO A 47 -24.03 3.86 21.66
C PRO A 47 -22.89 4.78 22.10
N ASP A 48 -22.56 4.77 23.38
CA ASP A 48 -21.29 5.32 23.85
C ASP A 48 -20.16 4.69 23.01
N ARG A 49 -19.25 5.49 22.45
CA ARG A 49 -18.18 4.96 21.57
C ARG A 49 -17.31 3.96 22.30
N PHE A 50 -17.09 4.14 23.61
CA PHE A 50 -16.43 3.13 24.44
C PHE A 50 -17.18 1.80 24.44
N ASP A 51 -18.51 1.82 24.60
CA ASP A 51 -19.34 0.61 24.56
C ASP A 51 -19.33 -0.04 23.16
N ALA A 52 -19.33 0.75 22.09
CA ALA A 52 -19.31 0.25 20.72
C ALA A 52 -17.98 -0.43 20.37
N ILE A 53 -16.86 0.23 20.67
CA ILE A 53 -15.51 -0.31 20.49
C ILE A 53 -15.32 -1.55 21.36
N ALA A 54 -15.74 -1.50 22.63
CA ALA A 54 -15.70 -2.66 23.52
C ALA A 54 -16.49 -3.84 22.97
N ALA A 55 -17.69 -3.62 22.43
CA ALA A 55 -18.50 -4.68 21.82
C ALA A 55 -17.80 -5.32 20.62
N GLN A 56 -17.14 -4.52 19.77
CA GLN A 56 -16.36 -5.02 18.64
C GLN A 56 -15.13 -5.81 19.10
N ILE A 57 -14.39 -5.33 20.11
CA ILE A 57 -13.24 -6.06 20.68
C ILE A 57 -13.64 -7.44 21.22
N ILE A 58 -14.76 -7.53 21.94
CA ILE A 58 -15.17 -8.80 22.57
C ILE A 58 -15.87 -9.76 21.60
N THR A 59 -16.62 -9.23 20.63
CA THR A 59 -17.50 -10.04 19.78
C THR A 59 -16.90 -10.25 18.40
N ASN A 60 -16.49 -9.16 17.75
CA ASN A 60 -16.10 -9.15 16.35
C ASN A 60 -14.61 -9.51 16.18
N LEU A 61 -13.74 -9.02 17.07
CA LEU A 61 -12.31 -9.33 17.11
C LEU A 61 -11.94 -10.57 17.93
N ASN A 62 -12.93 -11.19 18.58
CA ASN A 62 -12.75 -12.40 19.38
C ASN A 62 -11.65 -12.29 20.46
N LEU A 63 -11.64 -11.17 21.20
CA LEU A 63 -10.76 -10.94 22.36
C LEU A 63 -9.25 -11.07 22.06
N PRO A 64 -8.66 -10.16 21.27
CA PRO A 64 -7.23 -10.21 20.95
C PRO A 64 -6.35 -10.18 22.20
N ASP A 65 -5.19 -10.83 22.15
CA ASP A 65 -4.24 -10.85 23.28
C ASP A 65 -3.51 -9.51 23.44
N ILE A 66 -3.21 -8.86 22.32
CA ILE A 66 -2.60 -7.54 22.21
C ILE A 66 -3.40 -6.71 21.20
N ILE A 67 -3.69 -5.46 21.52
CA ILE A 67 -4.36 -4.50 20.64
C ILE A 67 -3.49 -3.25 20.56
N ALA A 68 -2.92 -3.00 19.39
CA ALA A 68 -2.28 -1.75 19.01
C ALA A 68 -3.37 -0.71 18.70
N LEU A 69 -3.48 0.32 19.53
CA LEU A 69 -4.47 1.37 19.35
C LEU A 69 -3.85 2.58 18.67
N GLN A 70 -4.57 3.15 17.70
CA GLN A 70 -4.28 4.46 17.11
C GLN A 70 -5.41 5.43 17.46
N GLU A 71 -5.10 6.71 17.40
CA GLU A 71 -6.05 7.79 17.73
C GLU A 71 -6.57 7.81 19.17
N ILE A 72 -5.70 7.51 20.13
CA ILE A 72 -6.01 7.72 21.54
C ILE A 72 -5.74 9.16 21.92
N GLN A 73 -6.77 9.81 22.49
CA GLN A 73 -6.70 11.18 22.97
C GLN A 73 -6.46 11.31 24.48
N ASP A 74 -6.10 12.54 24.88
CA ASP A 74 -5.72 12.91 26.23
C ASP A 74 -6.97 13.01 27.07
N ASN A 75 -6.79 12.96 28.37
CA ASN A 75 -7.89 12.88 29.32
C ASN A 75 -8.86 14.09 29.29
N ASP A 76 -8.53 15.16 28.56
CA ASP A 76 -9.33 16.38 28.42
C ASP A 76 -9.78 16.70 26.99
N GLY A 77 -9.58 15.79 26.03
CA GLY A 77 -10.16 15.89 24.70
C GLY A 77 -9.72 17.13 23.92
N PRO A 78 -10.36 17.43 22.78
CA PRO A 78 -9.87 18.47 21.87
C PRO A 78 -10.23 19.88 22.37
N GLY A 79 -9.52 20.88 21.86
CA GLY A 79 -9.85 22.27 22.09
C GLY A 79 -9.30 22.83 23.39
N ASN A 80 -8.01 22.55 23.67
CA ASN A 80 -7.16 23.30 24.60
C ASN A 80 -7.73 24.70 24.88
N ALA A 81 -8.42 24.86 26.01
CA ALA A 81 -8.42 26.18 26.64
C ALA A 81 -6.94 26.54 26.75
N ALA A 82 -6.53 27.76 26.38
CA ALA A 82 -5.12 28.17 26.18
C ALA A 82 -4.17 28.08 27.41
N ALA A 83 -4.44 27.15 28.33
CA ALA A 83 -3.77 26.83 29.57
C ALA A 83 -3.79 25.30 29.92
N SER A 84 -4.33 24.39 29.09
CA SER A 84 -4.14 22.95 29.35
C SER A 84 -2.72 22.52 28.96
N THR A 85 -2.23 21.49 29.63
CA THR A 85 -0.91 20.85 29.42
C THR A 85 -1.01 19.35 29.68
N VAL A 86 -2.23 18.81 29.59
CA VAL A 86 -2.52 17.41 29.90
C VAL A 86 -2.11 16.60 28.69
N THR A 87 -1.14 15.71 28.88
CA THR A 87 -0.69 14.78 27.83
C THR A 87 -1.00 13.33 28.18
N ALA A 88 -1.52 13.07 29.38
CA ALA A 88 -1.84 11.72 29.84
C ALA A 88 -3.14 11.23 29.20
N ALA A 89 -3.18 9.95 28.84
CA ALA A 89 -4.35 9.26 28.29
C ALA A 89 -4.85 8.09 29.18
N ASP A 90 -4.35 8.00 30.42
CA ASP A 90 -4.65 6.91 31.36
C ASP A 90 -6.15 6.79 31.70
N VAL A 91 -6.89 7.90 31.76
CA VAL A 91 -8.34 7.88 31.99
C VAL A 91 -9.07 7.42 30.75
N THR A 92 -8.69 7.92 29.57
CA THR A 92 -9.25 7.48 28.28
C THR A 92 -9.08 5.95 28.11
N LEU A 93 -7.87 5.43 28.30
CA LEU A 93 -7.57 4.00 28.18
C LEU A 93 -8.30 3.18 29.25
N GLN A 94 -8.37 3.67 30.50
CA GLN A 94 -9.09 2.98 31.57
C GLN A 94 -10.60 2.92 31.31
N ASN A 95 -11.20 3.97 30.73
CA ASN A 95 -12.62 3.96 30.37
C ASN A 95 -12.93 2.87 29.34
N LEU A 96 -12.05 2.67 28.34
CA LEU A 96 -12.20 1.58 27.37
C LEU A 96 -12.08 0.20 28.04
N ILE A 97 -11.12 0.01 28.94
CA ILE A 97 -10.99 -1.24 29.72
C ILE A 97 -12.25 -1.49 30.55
N ASP A 98 -12.77 -0.46 31.22
CA ASP A 98 -13.97 -0.56 32.05
C ASP A 98 -15.20 -0.93 31.20
N ALA A 99 -15.33 -0.36 30.00
CA ALA A 99 -16.38 -0.72 29.04
C ALA A 99 -16.26 -2.19 28.57
N ILE A 100 -15.05 -2.66 28.25
CA ILE A 100 -14.79 -4.07 27.91
C ILE A 100 -15.22 -4.99 29.06
N VAL A 101 -14.82 -4.68 30.29
CA VAL A 101 -15.20 -5.46 31.49
C VAL A 101 -16.70 -5.42 31.72
N GLN A 102 -17.34 -4.26 31.56
CA GLN A 102 -18.79 -4.10 31.70
C GLN A 102 -19.57 -4.90 30.66
N ALA A 103 -19.04 -5.01 29.43
CA ALA A 103 -19.60 -5.82 28.36
C ALA A 103 -19.32 -7.33 28.53
N GLY A 104 -18.51 -7.72 29.51
CA GLY A 104 -18.24 -9.12 29.88
C GLY A 104 -16.90 -9.66 29.36
N GLY A 105 -16.03 -8.80 28.83
CA GLY A 105 -14.67 -9.14 28.43
C GLY A 105 -13.69 -9.25 29.60
N PRO A 106 -12.42 -9.60 29.32
CA PRO A 106 -11.36 -9.68 30.32
C PRO A 106 -10.91 -8.28 30.77
N THR A 107 -10.18 -8.23 31.87
CA THR A 107 -9.52 -7.00 32.31
C THR A 107 -8.16 -6.89 31.62
N TYR A 108 -8.11 -6.09 30.56
CA TYR A 108 -6.87 -5.68 29.91
C TYR A 108 -6.03 -4.75 30.80
N GLN A 109 -4.75 -4.63 30.48
CA GLN A 109 -3.87 -3.57 30.95
C GLN A 109 -3.44 -2.71 29.76
N PHE A 110 -3.06 -1.45 30.01
CA PHE A 110 -2.65 -0.54 28.96
C PHE A 110 -1.17 -0.16 29.04
N ILE A 111 -0.61 0.24 27.89
CA ILE A 111 0.67 0.94 27.77
C ILE A 111 0.38 2.26 27.06
N ASP A 112 0.57 3.37 27.76
CA ASP A 112 0.40 4.74 27.22
C ASP A 112 1.71 5.21 26.58
N ASN A 113 1.65 5.82 25.40
CA ASN A 113 2.80 6.46 24.78
C ASN A 113 3.08 7.80 25.46
N THR A 114 3.83 7.74 26.55
CA THR A 114 4.20 8.94 27.35
C THR A 114 5.35 9.76 26.76
N PHE A 115 5.86 9.39 25.58
CA PHE A 115 6.99 10.06 24.93
C PHE A 115 6.58 11.31 24.15
N ILE A 116 5.29 11.60 24.05
CA ILE A 116 4.78 12.78 23.36
C ILE A 116 4.73 14.01 24.27
N GLY A 117 5.00 15.18 23.69
CA GLY A 117 4.86 16.47 24.33
C GLY A 117 3.49 17.11 24.08
N ASP A 118 3.18 18.14 24.85
CA ASP A 118 1.97 18.96 24.69
C ASP A 118 1.97 19.72 23.36
N ASP A 119 0.88 19.59 22.59
CA ASP A 119 0.69 20.10 21.23
C ASP A 119 1.77 19.61 20.23
N THR A 120 2.40 18.44 20.45
CA THR A 120 3.48 17.93 19.58
C THR A 120 3.12 16.71 18.71
N SER A 121 2.10 15.94 19.10
CA SER A 121 1.56 14.83 18.31
C SER A 121 0.07 15.09 18.13
N GLY A 122 -0.37 15.35 16.91
CA GLY A 122 -1.66 15.98 16.66
C GLY A 122 -2.35 15.53 15.37
N GLY A 123 -3.53 16.10 15.13
CA GLY A 123 -4.48 15.73 14.08
C GLY A 123 -5.83 16.42 14.31
N GLU A 124 -6.14 16.70 15.57
CA GLU A 124 -7.20 17.60 16.03
C GLU A 124 -6.60 18.75 16.86
N GLY A 125 -7.12 19.97 16.70
CA GLY A 125 -6.54 21.16 17.31
C GLY A 125 -6.65 21.17 18.84
N GLY A 126 -5.51 21.21 19.53
CA GLY A 126 -5.44 21.28 20.98
C GLY A 126 -5.71 19.96 21.69
N GLY A 127 -5.42 18.84 21.02
CA GLY A 127 -5.42 17.49 21.57
C GLY A 127 -4.13 16.75 21.19
N ASN A 128 -3.71 15.80 22.02
CA ASN A 128 -2.39 15.17 21.92
C ASN A 128 -2.41 13.74 21.34
N ILE A 129 -3.00 13.50 20.18
CA ILE A 129 -3.26 12.14 19.63
C ILE A 129 -2.03 11.22 19.62
N ARG A 130 -2.18 9.97 20.09
CA ARG A 130 -1.08 9.00 20.21
C ARG A 130 -1.45 7.56 19.84
N THR A 131 -0.43 6.74 19.65
CA THR A 131 -0.55 5.28 19.66
C THR A 131 -0.47 4.74 21.09
N ALA A 132 -1.11 3.61 21.37
CA ALA A 132 -1.08 2.95 22.68
C ALA A 132 -1.25 1.43 22.52
N PHE A 133 -1.16 0.68 23.62
CA PHE A 133 -1.52 -0.74 23.64
C PHE A 133 -2.56 -1.06 24.70
N LEU A 134 -3.45 -2.01 24.40
CA LEU A 134 -4.10 -2.86 25.40
C LEU A 134 -3.55 -4.28 25.30
N TYR A 135 -3.35 -4.96 26.42
CA TYR A 135 -2.94 -6.36 26.42
C TYR A 135 -3.62 -7.16 27.53
N ASN A 136 -3.87 -8.44 27.27
CA ASN A 136 -4.51 -9.34 28.22
C ASN A 136 -3.44 -10.02 29.11
N PRO A 137 -3.26 -9.61 30.38
CA PRO A 137 -2.20 -10.15 31.24
C PRO A 137 -2.42 -11.61 31.65
N ALA A 138 -3.59 -12.19 31.34
CA ALA A 138 -3.83 -13.63 31.52
C ALA A 138 -3.24 -14.48 30.39
N ARG A 139 -2.81 -13.84 29.30
CA ARG A 139 -2.38 -14.48 28.04
C ARG A 139 -0.95 -14.12 27.69
N VAL A 140 -0.59 -12.84 27.81
CA VAL A 140 0.75 -12.32 27.52
C VAL A 140 1.34 -11.63 28.74
N GLU A 141 2.67 -11.69 28.88
CA GLU A 141 3.42 -10.92 29.86
C GLU A 141 4.08 -9.72 29.17
N PHE A 142 3.76 -8.50 29.59
CA PHE A 142 4.52 -7.31 29.17
C PHE A 142 5.91 -7.31 29.83
N VAL A 143 6.96 -7.06 29.05
CA VAL A 143 8.34 -6.92 29.54
C VAL A 143 8.54 -5.51 30.10
N PRO A 144 8.66 -5.32 31.43
CA PRO A 144 8.67 -3.98 32.01
C PRO A 144 9.87 -3.13 31.55
N GLY A 145 9.59 -1.92 31.06
CA GLY A 145 10.61 -0.98 30.55
C GLY A 145 11.08 -1.28 29.13
N SER A 146 10.39 -2.17 28.41
CA SER A 146 10.57 -2.36 26.97
C SER A 146 9.83 -1.32 26.12
N ASP A 147 8.86 -0.62 26.71
CA ASP A 147 8.12 0.44 26.04
C ASP A 147 9.05 1.59 25.65
N ARG A 148 9.12 1.89 24.36
CA ARG A 148 10.07 2.85 23.80
C ARG A 148 9.54 3.49 22.52
N PRO A 149 9.87 4.77 22.26
CA PRO A 149 9.55 5.39 20.98
C PRO A 149 10.48 4.84 19.90
N VAL A 150 10.00 4.76 18.66
CA VAL A 150 10.81 4.34 17.50
C VAL A 150 11.90 5.36 17.15
N THR A 151 11.66 6.65 17.44
CA THR A 151 12.60 7.76 17.19
C THR A 151 12.86 8.56 18.47
N ASP A 152 13.86 9.46 18.48
CA ASP A 152 14.14 10.33 19.63
C ASP A 152 13.03 11.39 19.81
N PRO A 153 12.19 11.32 20.86
CA PRO A 153 11.07 12.24 21.04
C PRO A 153 11.50 13.70 21.27
N VAL A 154 12.77 13.92 21.68
CA VAL A 154 13.29 15.29 21.85
C VAL A 154 13.39 16.02 20.52
N THR A 155 13.70 15.28 19.44
CA THR A 155 13.85 15.86 18.10
C THR A 155 12.50 16.23 17.48
N GLN A 156 11.42 15.51 17.79
CA GLN A 156 10.07 15.95 17.40
C GLN A 156 9.68 17.26 18.12
N ALA A 157 9.98 17.37 19.41
CA ALA A 157 9.57 18.50 20.24
C ALA A 157 10.34 19.81 19.96
N ASP A 158 11.47 19.76 19.24
CA ASP A 158 12.25 20.95 18.93
C ASP A 158 11.68 21.78 17.77
N GLY A 159 10.82 21.17 16.95
CA GLY A 159 10.12 21.78 15.81
C GLY A 159 11.06 22.29 14.72
N ILE A 160 12.26 21.70 14.58
CA ILE A 160 13.23 22.04 13.53
C ILE A 160 12.88 21.23 12.28
N PRO A 161 12.41 21.86 11.18
CA PRO A 161 11.97 21.14 9.99
C PRO A 161 12.97 20.10 9.46
N GLY A 162 12.52 18.85 9.35
CA GLY A 162 13.28 17.72 8.79
C GLY A 162 14.33 17.13 9.73
N ASN A 163 14.26 17.43 11.03
CA ASN A 163 15.10 16.82 12.06
C ASN A 163 14.49 15.53 12.62
N ASN A 164 13.17 15.38 12.56
CA ASN A 164 12.45 14.17 12.91
C ASN A 164 11.39 13.85 11.83
N PRO A 165 11.36 12.62 11.28
CA PRO A 165 10.36 12.23 10.28
C PRO A 165 8.91 12.37 10.74
N PHE A 166 8.66 12.32 12.05
CA PHE A 166 7.32 12.37 12.65
C PHE A 166 6.92 13.78 13.15
N GLU A 167 7.58 14.85 12.70
CA GLU A 167 7.27 16.23 13.12
C GLU A 167 5.82 16.66 12.93
N ALA A 168 5.15 16.13 11.89
CA ALA A 168 3.76 16.44 11.55
C ALA A 168 2.81 15.26 11.81
N SER A 169 3.27 14.23 12.53
CA SER A 169 2.53 12.99 12.78
C SER A 169 2.71 12.50 14.22
N ARG A 170 2.59 11.19 14.45
CA ARG A 170 2.57 10.58 15.79
C ARG A 170 3.75 9.63 15.92
N ILE A 171 4.50 9.76 17.01
CA ILE A 171 5.62 8.86 17.32
C ILE A 171 5.10 7.43 17.49
N PRO A 172 5.59 6.44 16.72
CA PRO A 172 5.23 5.05 16.94
C PRO A 172 5.72 4.53 18.30
N LEU A 173 4.94 3.64 18.91
CA LEU A 173 5.25 3.03 20.20
C LEU A 173 5.61 1.56 20.01
N ALA A 174 6.81 1.18 20.43
CA ALA A 174 7.24 -0.21 20.48
C ALA A 174 7.13 -0.74 21.92
N ALA A 175 6.71 -2.00 22.09
CA ALA A 175 6.73 -2.70 23.38
C ALA A 175 6.99 -4.19 23.17
N ASP A 176 7.67 -4.82 24.14
CA ASP A 176 7.97 -6.25 24.10
C ASP A 176 7.00 -7.03 25.01
N PHE A 177 6.49 -8.13 24.48
CA PHE A 177 5.60 -9.07 25.14
C PHE A 177 6.20 -10.47 25.13
N ILE A 178 5.82 -11.29 26.10
CA ILE A 178 6.18 -12.70 26.17
C ILE A 178 4.89 -13.51 26.05
N PHE A 179 4.88 -14.41 25.07
CA PHE A 179 3.83 -15.42 24.89
C PHE A 179 4.50 -16.79 24.74
N ASN A 180 4.08 -17.76 25.54
CA ASN A 180 4.67 -19.11 25.57
C ASN A 180 6.20 -19.17 25.73
N GLY A 181 6.80 -18.14 26.35
CA GLY A 181 8.24 -18.05 26.58
C GLY A 181 9.02 -17.44 25.41
N GLU A 182 8.38 -17.16 24.29
CA GLU A 182 8.93 -16.42 23.16
C GLU A 182 8.68 -14.93 23.33
N THR A 183 9.67 -14.10 23.00
CA THR A 183 9.54 -12.64 23.01
C THR A 183 9.02 -12.16 21.65
N LEU A 184 8.07 -11.23 21.69
CA LEU A 184 7.47 -10.55 20.54
C LEU A 184 7.56 -9.04 20.76
N THR A 185 8.20 -8.31 19.85
CA THR A 185 8.12 -6.86 19.80
C THR A 185 6.94 -6.44 18.92
N VAL A 186 6.06 -5.57 19.42
CA VAL A 186 4.96 -5.00 18.64
C VAL A 186 5.17 -3.49 18.55
N ILE A 187 5.10 -2.95 17.33
CA ILE A 187 5.25 -1.53 17.02
C ILE A 187 3.89 -1.01 16.51
N SER A 188 3.27 -0.10 17.25
CA SER A 188 2.04 0.57 16.85
C SER A 188 2.36 1.86 16.10
N VAL A 189 1.91 1.95 14.86
CA VAL A 189 2.19 3.05 13.92
C VAL A 189 0.94 3.88 13.66
N HIS A 190 1.12 5.20 13.53
CA HIS A 190 0.11 6.11 13.00
C HIS A 190 0.81 7.22 12.19
N ASN A 191 1.02 6.96 10.90
CA ASN A 191 1.76 7.84 10.00
C ASN A 191 0.98 9.09 9.62
N GLN A 192 1.64 10.04 8.96
CA GLN A 192 1.02 11.29 8.52
C GLN A 192 -0.16 11.06 7.56
N ALA A 193 -1.27 11.75 7.79
CA ALA A 193 -2.43 11.73 6.89
C ALA A 193 -2.17 12.49 5.57
N GLY A 194 -2.81 12.05 4.48
CA GLY A 194 -2.62 12.59 3.13
C GLY A 194 -3.40 13.88 2.88
N GLY A 195 -3.07 14.60 1.80
CA GLY A 195 -3.75 15.85 1.44
C GLY A 195 -5.12 15.62 0.77
N ALA A 196 -6.09 16.51 1.01
CA ALA A 196 -7.45 16.42 0.43
C ALA A 196 -7.52 16.50 -1.12
N ASN A 197 -6.40 16.80 -1.79
CA ASN A 197 -6.31 16.90 -3.26
C ASN A 197 -5.79 15.60 -3.92
N ASP A 198 -5.39 14.60 -3.14
CA ASP A 198 -4.78 13.36 -3.65
C ASP A 198 -5.84 12.32 -4.09
N PHE A 199 -7.14 12.63 -3.95
CA PHE A 199 -8.21 11.62 -3.96
C PHE A 199 -9.45 11.96 -4.83
N ASP A 200 -9.24 12.45 -6.08
CA ASP A 200 -10.28 12.58 -7.13
C ASP A 200 -10.50 11.24 -7.89
N ASN A 201 -11.46 11.20 -8.83
CA ASN A 201 -12.03 10.04 -9.56
C ASN A 201 -11.06 9.12 -10.33
N ASP A 202 -9.77 9.46 -10.44
CA ASP A 202 -8.75 8.58 -11.02
C ASP A 202 -8.10 7.79 -9.89
N GLN A 203 -8.60 6.58 -9.61
CA GLN A 203 -8.05 5.70 -8.57
C GLN A 203 -7.67 4.32 -9.12
N PRO A 204 -6.63 3.67 -8.56
CA PRO A 204 -5.71 4.22 -7.56
C PRO A 204 -4.76 5.26 -8.15
N ARG A 205 -4.50 6.37 -7.43
CA ARG A 205 -3.35 7.24 -7.75
C ARG A 205 -2.10 6.65 -7.11
N PHE A 206 -1.06 6.45 -7.92
CA PHE A 206 0.29 6.44 -7.40
C PHE A 206 0.59 7.87 -7.01
N SER A 207 0.65 8.14 -5.71
CA SER A 207 1.25 9.38 -5.25
C SER A 207 2.74 9.11 -5.47
N GLY A 208 3.42 9.92 -6.29
CA GLY A 208 4.89 9.91 -6.22
C GLY A 208 5.32 10.01 -4.74
N PRO A 209 6.51 9.51 -4.38
CA PRO A 209 6.93 9.35 -2.98
C PRO A 209 6.52 10.57 -2.15
N THR A 210 5.55 10.41 -1.24
CA THR A 210 5.32 11.47 -0.24
C THR A 210 6.55 11.42 0.64
N SER A 211 7.39 12.47 0.55
CA SER A 211 8.71 12.47 1.19
C SER A 211 8.65 12.07 2.66
N ASP A 212 7.54 12.40 3.32
CA ASP A 212 7.39 12.31 4.76
C ASP A 212 7.12 10.84 5.17
N ARG A 213 6.19 10.11 4.55
CA ARG A 213 5.89 8.70 4.90
C ARG A 213 7.02 7.74 4.57
N ASN A 214 7.76 8.00 3.50
CA ASN A 214 8.93 7.21 3.16
C ASN A 214 10.02 7.39 4.23
N GLN A 215 10.22 8.62 4.73
CA GLN A 215 11.14 8.89 5.83
C GLN A 215 10.66 8.27 7.15
N GLU A 216 9.35 8.34 7.46
CA GLU A 216 8.76 7.66 8.62
C GLU A 216 8.99 6.14 8.55
N SER A 217 8.75 5.55 7.38
CA SER A 217 8.92 4.12 7.14
C SER A 217 10.38 3.68 7.22
N ALA A 218 11.31 4.48 6.69
CA ALA A 218 12.75 4.25 6.80
C ALA A 218 13.25 4.32 8.25
N GLU A 219 12.72 5.24 9.06
CA GLU A 219 13.06 5.33 10.49
C GLU A 219 12.53 4.11 11.27
N ILE A 220 11.31 3.64 10.95
CA ILE A 220 10.77 2.39 11.52
C ILE A 220 11.62 1.19 11.12
N ASN A 221 12.00 1.09 9.84
CA ASN A 221 12.88 0.03 9.34
C ASN A 221 14.24 0.04 10.06
N GLY A 222 14.89 1.20 10.18
CA GLY A 222 16.16 1.34 10.90
C GLY A 222 16.08 0.94 12.38
N PHE A 223 14.95 1.20 13.06
CA PHE A 223 14.72 0.72 14.41
C PHE A 223 14.60 -0.83 14.47
N ILE A 224 14.01 -1.45 13.46
CA ILE A 224 13.88 -2.90 13.35
C ILE A 224 15.22 -3.55 13.01
N ASP A 225 16.04 -2.92 12.18
CA ASP A 225 17.42 -3.32 11.93
C ASP A 225 18.24 -3.41 13.22
N GLU A 226 18.06 -2.46 14.15
CA GLU A 226 18.72 -2.54 15.46
C GLU A 226 18.28 -3.76 16.27
N ILE A 227 16.99 -4.15 16.19
CA ILE A 227 16.46 -5.34 16.84
C ILE A 227 17.05 -6.60 16.18
N LEU A 228 16.99 -6.69 14.85
CA LEU A 228 17.45 -7.86 14.09
C LEU A 228 18.98 -8.01 14.12
N ALA A 229 19.73 -6.90 14.25
CA ALA A 229 21.16 -6.95 14.46
C ALA A 229 21.54 -7.55 15.83
N ALA A 230 20.67 -7.40 16.84
CA ALA A 230 20.85 -8.00 18.15
C ALA A 230 20.36 -9.47 18.19
N ASP A 231 19.27 -9.76 17.49
CA ASP A 231 18.68 -11.09 17.37
C ASP A 231 18.03 -11.28 15.97
N PRO A 232 18.72 -11.96 15.03
CA PRO A 232 18.21 -12.16 13.66
C PRO A 232 16.91 -12.95 13.58
N ASP A 233 16.57 -13.72 14.62
CA ASP A 233 15.35 -14.52 14.68
C ASP A 233 14.23 -13.80 15.46
N ALA A 234 14.38 -12.51 15.76
CA ALA A 234 13.40 -11.76 16.55
C ALA A 234 12.01 -11.74 15.90
N ASN A 235 10.99 -12.01 16.72
CA ASN A 235 9.60 -11.84 16.32
C ASN A 235 9.22 -10.37 16.45
N VAL A 236 8.98 -9.69 15.32
CA VAL A 236 8.56 -8.29 15.30
C VAL A 236 7.28 -8.15 14.48
N ILE A 237 6.30 -7.41 15.01
CA ILE A 237 5.11 -6.94 14.31
C ILE A 237 5.16 -5.42 14.20
N VAL A 238 4.87 -4.90 13.01
CA VAL A 238 4.59 -3.47 12.79
C VAL A 238 3.16 -3.34 12.31
N THR A 239 2.32 -2.60 13.02
CA THR A 239 0.89 -2.58 12.72
C THR A 239 0.23 -1.25 13.08
N GLY A 240 -0.83 -0.89 12.37
CA GLY A 240 -1.58 0.33 12.59
C GLY A 240 -1.94 1.05 11.30
N ASP A 241 -2.20 2.35 11.42
CA ASP A 241 -2.66 3.22 10.34
C ASP A 241 -1.46 3.88 9.65
N PHE A 242 -1.11 3.39 8.46
CA PHE A 242 -0.03 3.95 7.65
C PHE A 242 -0.50 5.11 6.76
N ASN A 243 -1.80 5.37 6.74
CA ASN A 243 -2.43 6.44 5.98
C ASN A 243 -2.16 6.39 4.45
N ASP A 244 -1.77 5.23 3.93
CA ASP A 244 -1.41 5.08 2.52
C ASP A 244 -1.61 3.64 2.02
N PHE A 245 -1.58 3.47 0.70
CA PHE A 245 -1.96 2.21 0.06
C PHE A 245 -0.83 1.17 0.01
N GLU A 246 -1.20 -0.09 -0.16
CA GLU A 246 -0.30 -1.26 -0.20
C GLU A 246 0.69 -1.29 -1.37
N PHE A 247 0.48 -0.45 -2.39
CA PHE A 247 1.31 -0.42 -3.62
C PHE A 247 2.18 0.83 -3.72
N GLN A 248 2.31 1.59 -2.64
CA GLN A 248 3.03 2.87 -2.63
C GLN A 248 4.47 2.66 -2.17
N PRO A 249 5.40 3.55 -2.55
CA PRO A 249 6.82 3.37 -2.26
C PRO A 249 7.16 3.17 -0.79
N TRP A 250 6.40 3.74 0.16
CA TRP A 250 6.67 3.60 1.60
C TRP A 250 6.79 2.14 2.06
N THR A 251 6.09 1.22 1.38
CA THR A 251 6.15 -0.23 1.68
C THR A 251 7.57 -0.77 1.51
N THR A 252 8.28 -0.37 0.45
CA THR A 252 9.66 -0.79 0.18
C THR A 252 10.67 -0.14 1.12
N PHE A 253 10.39 1.08 1.61
CA PHE A 253 11.19 1.68 2.68
C PHE A 253 11.00 0.95 4.02
N LEU A 254 9.78 0.50 4.31
CA LEU A 254 9.47 -0.18 5.57
C LEU A 254 10.05 -1.59 5.59
N ASP A 255 9.90 -2.34 4.50
CA ASP A 255 10.41 -3.71 4.41
C ASP A 255 11.92 -3.80 4.14
N GLY A 256 12.58 -2.67 3.84
CA GLY A 256 14.03 -2.59 3.67
C GLY A 256 14.50 -2.87 2.24
N THR A 257 13.58 -3.06 1.30
CA THR A 257 13.92 -3.34 -0.11
C THR A 257 14.23 -2.08 -0.91
N PHE A 258 13.87 -0.88 -0.42
CA PHE A 258 14.06 0.37 -1.15
C PHE A 258 15.52 0.63 -1.57
N ASP A 259 16.53 0.29 -0.76
CA ASP A 259 17.94 0.47 -1.13
C ASP A 259 18.65 -0.84 -1.53
N GLY A 260 17.84 -1.86 -1.83
CA GLY A 260 18.26 -3.20 -2.16
C GLY A 260 18.74 -4.06 -1.01
N GLY A 261 18.21 -3.81 0.18
CA GLY A 261 18.21 -4.77 1.27
C GLY A 261 17.26 -5.95 1.03
N GLU A 262 17.46 -7.03 1.79
CA GLU A 262 16.50 -8.13 1.86
C GLU A 262 15.23 -7.65 2.57
N ALA A 263 14.06 -8.15 2.14
CA ALA A 263 12.80 -7.85 2.82
C ALA A 263 12.82 -8.39 4.25
N ILE A 264 12.91 -7.49 5.24
CA ILE A 264 12.92 -7.83 6.67
C ILE A 264 11.52 -7.86 7.28
N LEU A 265 10.51 -7.39 6.55
CA LEU A 265 9.11 -7.38 6.94
C LEU A 265 8.21 -7.80 5.78
N LEU A 266 7.16 -8.57 6.11
CA LEU A 266 6.20 -9.08 5.15
C LEU A 266 4.80 -8.60 5.54
N ASN A 267 4.07 -7.98 4.61
CA ASN A 267 2.73 -7.46 4.87
C ASN A 267 1.70 -8.59 4.87
N LEU A 268 1.03 -8.83 6.00
CA LEU A 268 0.00 -9.87 6.08
C LEU A 268 -1.26 -9.50 5.30
N ILE A 269 -1.54 -8.22 5.07
CA ILE A 269 -2.72 -7.80 4.27
C ILE A 269 -2.68 -8.40 2.86
N ASP A 270 -1.49 -8.72 2.37
CA ASP A 270 -1.29 -9.36 1.07
C ASP A 270 -1.84 -10.78 0.98
N LEU A 271 -2.17 -11.40 2.11
CA LEU A 271 -2.79 -12.71 2.17
C LEU A 271 -4.31 -12.66 2.01
N LEU A 272 -4.91 -11.48 2.14
CA LEU A 272 -6.36 -11.34 2.01
C LEU A 272 -6.78 -11.33 0.54
N PRO A 273 -7.97 -11.86 0.21
CA PRO A 273 -8.56 -11.67 -1.11
C PRO A 273 -8.65 -10.17 -1.44
N GLU A 274 -8.42 -9.81 -2.71
CA GLU A 274 -8.41 -8.40 -3.15
C GLU A 274 -9.67 -7.61 -2.76
N LEU A 275 -10.84 -8.27 -2.69
CA LEU A 275 -12.10 -7.63 -2.31
C LEU A 275 -12.25 -7.38 -0.81
N GLU A 276 -11.39 -7.97 0.02
CA GLU A 276 -11.35 -7.78 1.49
C GLU A 276 -10.22 -6.81 1.89
N GLN A 277 -9.41 -6.33 0.94
CA GLN A 277 -8.25 -5.44 1.20
C GLN A 277 -8.68 -3.98 1.33
N TYR A 278 -9.51 -3.68 2.32
CA TYR A 278 -9.86 -2.30 2.66
C TYR A 278 -10.13 -2.17 4.15
N SER A 279 -9.72 -1.05 4.73
CA SER A 279 -9.98 -0.71 6.13
C SER A 279 -10.67 0.63 6.31
N PHE A 280 -10.81 1.43 5.23
CA PHE A 280 -11.36 2.78 5.31
C PHE A 280 -12.25 3.08 4.10
N GLN A 281 -13.28 3.93 4.28
CA GLN A 281 -14.14 4.39 3.19
C GLN A 281 -14.08 5.92 3.00
N PHE A 282 -13.59 6.36 1.83
CA PHE A 282 -13.65 7.75 1.44
C PHE A 282 -15.05 8.15 0.97
N THR A 283 -15.70 9.07 1.69
CA THR A 283 -17.06 9.56 1.40
C THR A 283 -17.12 10.86 0.57
N ALA A 284 -15.98 11.33 0.05
CA ALA A 284 -15.90 12.60 -0.70
C ALA A 284 -16.65 12.58 -2.05
N ASN A 285 -17.05 11.41 -2.56
CA ASN A 285 -17.88 11.26 -3.76
C ASN A 285 -19.18 10.48 -3.44
N GLU A 286 -20.22 10.63 -4.28
CA GLU A 286 -21.54 9.98 -4.08
C GLU A 286 -21.51 8.44 -4.14
N ALA A 287 -20.34 7.81 -4.35
CA ALA A 287 -20.17 6.38 -4.53
C ALA A 287 -19.42 5.67 -3.37
N GLY A 288 -18.57 6.38 -2.60
CA GLY A 288 -17.77 5.79 -1.52
C GLY A 288 -16.66 4.87 -2.06
N ASN A 289 -15.39 5.24 -1.90
CA ASN A 289 -14.27 4.37 -2.30
C ASN A 289 -13.67 3.69 -1.07
N HIS A 290 -13.69 2.36 -1.04
CA HIS A 290 -13.01 1.58 -0.01
C HIS A 290 -11.53 1.44 -0.36
N VAL A 291 -10.67 1.64 0.64
CA VAL A 291 -9.22 1.62 0.50
C VAL A 291 -8.59 0.95 1.71
N ILE A 292 -7.38 0.44 1.55
CA ILE A 292 -6.55 0.00 2.66
C ILE A 292 -5.71 1.18 3.16
N LEU A 293 -5.70 1.39 4.47
CA LEU A 293 -4.78 2.31 5.16
C LEU A 293 -4.13 1.63 6.38
N ASP A 294 -4.79 0.62 6.93
CA ASP A 294 -4.31 -0.12 8.10
C ASP A 294 -3.60 -1.39 7.66
N HIS A 295 -2.34 -1.54 8.06
CA HIS A 295 -1.50 -2.68 7.67
C HIS A 295 -0.95 -3.40 8.88
N LEU A 296 -0.54 -4.66 8.67
CA LEU A 296 0.11 -5.48 9.67
C LEU A 296 1.25 -6.24 9.01
N PHE A 297 2.48 -5.89 9.36
CA PHE A 297 3.71 -6.50 8.90
C PHE A 297 4.31 -7.40 9.98
N ALA A 298 5.00 -8.47 9.57
CA ALA A 298 5.74 -9.34 10.48
C ALA A 298 7.12 -9.71 9.92
N THR A 299 8.09 -9.98 10.80
CA THR A 299 9.38 -10.55 10.40
C THR A 299 9.19 -11.94 9.77
N PRO A 300 10.06 -12.38 8.84
CA PRO A 300 9.86 -13.62 8.06
C PRO A 300 9.57 -14.86 8.91
N GLY A 301 10.29 -15.05 10.02
CA GLY A 301 10.09 -16.18 10.92
C GLY A 301 8.70 -16.17 11.59
N LEU A 302 8.24 -14.99 12.02
CA LEU A 302 6.91 -14.83 12.60
C LEU A 302 5.82 -14.97 11.52
N PHE A 303 6.06 -14.41 10.33
CA PHE A 303 5.19 -14.54 9.17
C PHE A 303 4.96 -16.00 8.80
N ALA A 304 6.00 -16.84 8.81
CA ALA A 304 5.88 -18.27 8.56
C ALA A 304 5.03 -19.01 9.61
N ASN A 305 4.91 -18.46 10.82
CA ASN A 305 4.11 -18.99 11.92
C ASN A 305 2.71 -18.37 12.03
N ARG A 306 2.28 -17.59 11.04
CA ARG A 306 0.91 -17.05 10.98
C ARG A 306 -0.10 -18.17 10.72
N GLU A 307 -1.23 -18.13 11.42
CA GLU A 307 -2.39 -19.00 11.14
C GLU A 307 -3.44 -18.29 10.28
N GLY A 308 -3.43 -16.95 10.27
CA GLY A 308 -4.35 -16.15 9.47
C GLY A 308 -4.30 -14.66 9.78
N ILE A 309 -4.90 -13.88 8.90
CA ILE A 309 -5.11 -12.43 8.97
C ILE A 309 -6.56 -12.13 8.61
N ASP A 310 -7.09 -11.05 9.15
CA ASP A 310 -8.44 -10.57 8.90
C ASP A 310 -8.47 -9.03 8.96
N ILE A 311 -9.27 -8.40 8.09
CA ILE A 311 -9.73 -7.02 8.30
C ILE A 311 -11.20 -7.13 8.64
N VAL A 312 -11.53 -6.89 9.90
CA VAL A 312 -12.86 -7.24 10.41
C VAL A 312 -13.82 -6.11 10.07
N HIS A 313 -14.63 -6.29 9.03
CA HIS A 313 -15.51 -5.25 8.47
C HIS A 313 -16.69 -4.92 9.39
N VAL A 314 -16.50 -3.94 10.27
CA VAL A 314 -17.47 -3.53 11.31
C VAL A 314 -17.80 -2.04 11.29
N ASN A 315 -17.04 -1.26 10.53
CA ASN A 315 -17.08 0.18 10.45
C ASN A 315 -17.17 0.66 8.99
N ALA A 316 -16.15 0.44 8.15
CA ALA A 316 -15.99 1.18 6.89
C ALA A 316 -17.18 1.06 5.91
N GLU A 317 -17.87 -0.09 5.89
CA GLU A 317 -19.05 -0.33 5.05
C GLU A 317 -20.37 0.22 5.62
N PHE A 318 -20.35 0.69 6.86
CA PHE A 318 -21.55 1.06 7.61
C PHE A 318 -21.77 2.58 7.61
N PRO A 319 -23.02 3.05 7.74
CA PRO A 319 -23.29 4.48 7.89
C PRO A 319 -22.64 5.08 9.15
N ASN A 320 -22.19 6.33 9.08
CA ASN A 320 -21.51 7.03 10.18
C ASN A 320 -22.32 7.12 11.48
N ASP A 321 -23.65 6.94 11.45
CA ASP A 321 -24.50 6.98 12.65
C ASP A 321 -24.54 5.64 13.41
N VAL A 322 -23.88 4.59 12.91
CA VAL A 322 -23.74 3.28 13.58
C VAL A 322 -22.28 2.82 13.73
N GLN A 323 -21.33 3.48 13.07
CA GLN A 323 -19.89 3.23 13.18
C GLN A 323 -19.35 3.56 14.58
N ALA A 324 -18.37 2.78 15.05
CA ALA A 324 -17.61 3.08 16.26
C ALA A 324 -16.32 3.88 15.95
N SER A 325 -15.76 3.61 14.77
CA SER A 325 -14.63 4.28 14.13
C SER A 325 -14.92 4.39 12.63
N ASP A 326 -14.16 5.20 11.90
CA ASP A 326 -14.14 5.22 10.42
C ASP A 326 -13.16 4.20 9.82
N HIS A 327 -12.38 3.52 10.66
CA HIS A 327 -11.48 2.43 10.27
C HIS A 327 -12.01 1.06 10.72
N ASP A 328 -11.87 0.04 9.89
CA ASP A 328 -11.99 -1.37 10.28
C ASP A 328 -10.68 -1.84 10.96
N PRO A 329 -10.77 -2.58 12.08
CA PRO A 329 -9.61 -3.15 12.74
C PRO A 329 -8.98 -4.31 11.94
N THR A 330 -7.65 -4.41 11.99
CA THR A 330 -6.90 -5.56 11.46
C THR A 330 -6.60 -6.54 12.59
N LEU A 331 -6.56 -7.84 12.28
CA LEU A 331 -6.34 -8.91 13.26
C LEU A 331 -5.51 -10.03 12.64
N ALA A 332 -4.40 -10.41 13.28
CA ALA A 332 -3.59 -11.57 12.90
C ALA A 332 -3.51 -12.60 14.03
N SER A 333 -3.30 -13.86 13.65
CA SER A 333 -3.07 -14.98 14.55
C SER A 333 -1.73 -15.65 14.27
N PHE A 334 -0.99 -15.99 15.32
CA PHE A 334 0.36 -16.57 15.23
C PHE A 334 0.55 -17.72 16.20
N THR A 335 1.13 -18.82 15.73
CA THR A 335 1.54 -19.94 16.58
C THR A 335 2.94 -19.69 17.14
N LEU A 336 3.10 -19.62 18.46
CA LEU A 336 4.38 -19.34 19.11
C LEU A 336 4.67 -20.31 20.27
N GLY A 337 5.91 -20.81 20.33
CA GLY A 337 6.40 -21.64 21.45
C GLY A 337 6.04 -23.14 21.40
N ALA A 338 5.32 -23.62 20.38
CA ALA A 338 5.05 -25.05 20.17
C ALA A 338 6.12 -25.72 19.28
N PRO A 339 6.52 -26.99 19.54
CA PRO A 339 7.37 -27.71 18.59
C PRO A 339 6.61 -27.88 17.28
N VAL A 340 7.18 -27.35 16.20
CA VAL A 340 6.68 -27.49 14.82
C VAL A 340 6.45 -28.97 14.53
N VAL A 341 5.19 -29.42 14.65
CA VAL A 341 4.75 -30.64 14.00
C VAL A 341 4.12 -30.16 12.71
N VAL A 342 4.85 -30.28 11.61
CA VAL A 342 4.28 -30.15 10.27
C VAL A 342 3.25 -31.27 10.10
N VAL A 343 2.02 -31.03 10.53
CA VAL A 343 0.86 -31.83 10.16
C VAL A 343 0.28 -31.13 8.96
N VAL A 344 0.69 -31.56 7.76
CA VAL A 344 -0.02 -31.19 6.53
C VAL A 344 -1.43 -31.77 6.64
N PRO A 345 -2.49 -30.96 6.81
CA PRO A 345 -3.85 -31.44 6.74
C PRO A 345 -4.11 -31.86 5.28
N PRO A 346 -5.03 -32.80 5.02
CA PRO A 346 -5.54 -32.96 3.67
C PRO A 346 -6.50 -31.79 3.38
N GLU A 347 -5.95 -30.65 2.95
CA GLU A 347 -6.75 -29.45 2.64
C GLU A 347 -7.61 -29.63 1.37
N PRO A 348 -8.81 -29.05 1.32
CA PRO A 348 -9.59 -28.89 0.10
C PRO A 348 -9.35 -27.50 -0.53
N ILE A 349 -8.70 -27.46 -1.70
CA ILE A 349 -8.73 -26.41 -2.75
C ILE A 349 -8.58 -24.93 -2.29
N GLU A 350 -7.44 -24.30 -2.64
CA GLU A 350 -7.11 -22.84 -2.60
C GLU A 350 -6.65 -22.23 -1.26
N SER A 351 -5.60 -22.79 -0.62
CA SER A 351 -4.87 -22.11 0.48
C SER A 351 -3.60 -21.44 -0.05
N ILE A 352 -3.28 -20.23 0.42
CA ILE A 352 -2.03 -19.54 0.07
C ILE A 352 -0.82 -20.37 0.53
N GLU A 353 0.03 -20.80 -0.40
CA GLU A 353 1.32 -21.44 -0.12
C GLU A 353 2.40 -20.35 -0.06
N SER A 354 3.25 -20.39 0.98
CA SER A 354 4.36 -19.44 1.13
C SER A 354 5.67 -20.15 0.83
N VAL A 355 6.45 -19.60 -0.10
CA VAL A 355 7.78 -20.07 -0.45
C VAL A 355 8.79 -18.98 -0.10
N VAL A 356 9.81 -19.34 0.66
CA VAL A 356 10.90 -18.43 1.03
C VAL A 356 12.20 -19.01 0.50
N GLY A 357 12.91 -18.21 -0.30
CA GLY A 357 14.21 -18.51 -0.90
C GLY A 357 15.37 -18.34 0.08
N THR A 358 16.56 -18.19 -0.47
CA THR A 358 17.83 -18.02 0.22
C THR A 358 18.47 -16.68 -0.15
N PRO A 359 19.47 -16.20 0.59
CA PRO A 359 20.26 -15.03 0.19
C PRO A 359 21.13 -15.23 -1.08
N GLU A 360 20.95 -16.35 -1.79
CA GLU A 360 21.71 -16.71 -2.98
C GLU A 360 20.74 -16.97 -4.15
N SER A 361 21.23 -16.81 -5.39
CA SER A 361 20.44 -17.07 -6.60
C SER A 361 19.63 -18.37 -6.55
N ASP A 362 18.32 -18.20 -6.58
CA ASP A 362 17.29 -19.24 -6.58
C ASP A 362 16.65 -19.40 -7.96
N SER A 363 15.99 -20.54 -8.15
CA SER A 363 15.23 -20.85 -9.35
C SER A 363 13.98 -21.62 -8.93
N LEU A 364 12.82 -20.97 -9.04
CA LEU A 364 11.53 -21.51 -8.64
C LEU A 364 10.59 -21.58 -9.84
N GLU A 365 9.96 -22.72 -10.07
CA GLU A 365 9.00 -22.91 -11.17
C GLU A 365 7.68 -23.48 -10.64
N GLY A 366 6.57 -22.82 -11.02
CA GLY A 366 5.21 -23.28 -10.70
C GLY A 366 4.98 -24.69 -11.24
N GLY A 367 4.31 -25.55 -10.48
CA GLY A 367 4.14 -26.97 -10.78
C GLY A 367 5.38 -27.86 -10.56
N LEU A 368 6.54 -27.30 -10.23
CA LEU A 368 7.72 -28.03 -9.77
C LEU A 368 8.00 -27.76 -8.28
N ASP A 369 8.12 -26.49 -7.92
CA ASP A 369 8.55 -26.04 -6.59
C ASP A 369 7.37 -25.56 -5.71
N PHE A 370 6.33 -25.03 -6.34
CA PHE A 370 5.05 -24.59 -5.76
C PHE A 370 3.89 -24.96 -6.68
N ASP A 371 2.63 -24.83 -6.28
CA ASP A 371 1.51 -25.30 -7.11
C ASP A 371 1.06 -24.33 -8.23
N GLY A 372 1.50 -23.07 -8.13
CA GLY A 372 1.27 -22.00 -9.12
C GLY A 372 -0.08 -21.31 -8.94
N ILE A 373 -0.76 -21.48 -7.81
CA ILE A 373 -2.06 -20.90 -7.47
C ILE A 373 -2.03 -20.33 -6.05
N LEU A 374 -2.22 -19.02 -5.97
CA LEU A 374 -2.30 -18.21 -4.76
C LEU A 374 -1.02 -18.31 -3.91
N ASP A 375 0.12 -18.45 -4.58
CA ASP A 375 1.40 -18.56 -3.90
C ASP A 375 1.93 -17.17 -3.51
N LEU A 376 2.65 -17.14 -2.40
CA LEU A 376 3.38 -15.99 -1.91
C LEU A 376 4.87 -16.34 -1.83
N LEU A 377 5.66 -15.80 -2.75
CA LEU A 377 7.06 -16.11 -2.95
C LEU A 377 7.94 -14.94 -2.53
N PHE A 378 8.91 -15.19 -1.66
CA PHE A 378 9.97 -14.25 -1.31
C PHE A 378 11.31 -14.91 -1.63
N VAL A 379 11.97 -14.51 -2.72
CA VAL A 379 13.24 -15.17 -3.13
C VAL A 379 14.46 -14.57 -2.46
N GLY A 380 14.41 -13.30 -2.05
CA GLY A 380 15.29 -12.75 -1.04
C GLY A 380 16.43 -11.97 -1.65
N GLY A 381 17.63 -12.54 -1.70
CA GLY A 381 18.79 -11.88 -2.30
C GLY A 381 19.49 -12.79 -3.29
N GLY A 382 20.23 -12.21 -4.23
CA GLY A 382 20.81 -12.95 -5.34
C GLY A 382 20.15 -12.54 -6.66
N ASN A 383 20.56 -13.18 -7.75
CA ASN A 383 19.88 -13.03 -9.02
C ASN A 383 18.98 -14.24 -9.22
N ASP A 384 17.69 -14.06 -9.05
CA ASP A 384 16.71 -15.11 -8.93
C ASP A 384 15.92 -15.30 -10.23
N PHE A 385 15.37 -16.50 -10.42
CA PHE A 385 14.43 -16.79 -11.49
C PHE A 385 13.16 -17.37 -10.90
N VAL A 386 12.02 -16.74 -11.17
CA VAL A 386 10.70 -17.23 -10.75
C VAL A 386 9.76 -17.32 -11.95
N ASP A 387 9.34 -18.54 -12.28
CA ASP A 387 8.23 -18.76 -13.21
C ASP A 387 6.94 -19.05 -12.44
N ALA A 388 6.14 -18.00 -12.22
CA ALA A 388 4.85 -18.10 -11.53
C ALA A 388 3.72 -18.58 -12.46
N SER A 389 4.02 -18.96 -13.70
CA SER A 389 3.00 -19.46 -14.63
C SER A 389 2.58 -20.90 -14.27
N PRO A 390 1.28 -21.23 -14.33
CA PRO A 390 0.82 -22.56 -13.97
C PRO A 390 1.20 -23.59 -15.05
N VAL A 391 1.90 -24.67 -14.67
CA VAL A 391 2.28 -25.78 -15.57
C VAL A 391 1.09 -26.56 -16.13
N THR A 392 -0.11 -26.43 -15.55
CA THR A 392 -1.32 -27.07 -16.07
C THR A 392 -2.42 -26.07 -16.41
N ALA A 393 -2.86 -26.10 -17.67
CA ALA A 393 -3.89 -25.23 -18.26
C ALA A 393 -5.32 -25.43 -17.70
N THR A 394 -5.49 -25.98 -16.50
CA THR A 394 -6.78 -26.01 -15.82
C THR A 394 -7.01 -24.67 -15.13
N ALA A 395 -7.56 -23.73 -15.91
CA ALA A 395 -8.06 -22.45 -15.45
C ALA A 395 -9.02 -22.61 -14.25
N GLY A 396 -8.49 -22.40 -13.04
CA GLY A 396 -9.20 -21.91 -11.86
C GLY A 396 -9.20 -20.37 -11.84
N PRO A 397 -9.47 -19.70 -10.70
CA PRO A 397 -9.69 -18.23 -10.59
C PRO A 397 -8.48 -17.31 -10.93
N GLY A 398 -7.50 -17.78 -11.69
CA GLY A 398 -6.19 -17.14 -11.91
C GLY A 398 -5.14 -17.73 -10.96
N SER A 399 -3.86 -17.63 -11.31
CA SER A 399 -2.78 -18.01 -10.41
C SER A 399 -2.70 -17.04 -9.24
N ARG A 400 -2.90 -15.72 -9.42
CA ARG A 400 -2.94 -14.73 -8.32
C ARG A 400 -1.74 -14.82 -7.36
N ASN A 401 -0.59 -15.21 -7.90
CA ASN A 401 0.64 -15.33 -7.15
C ASN A 401 1.17 -13.93 -6.82
N ARG A 402 1.88 -13.83 -5.71
CA ARG A 402 2.67 -12.66 -5.35
C ARG A 402 4.12 -13.07 -5.27
N VAL A 403 4.97 -12.41 -6.03
CA VAL A 403 6.39 -12.74 -6.13
C VAL A 403 7.19 -11.50 -5.79
N TYR A 404 8.05 -11.63 -4.79
CA TYR A 404 8.98 -10.61 -4.35
C TYR A 404 10.38 -11.11 -4.66
N GLY A 405 11.03 -10.48 -5.66
CA GLY A 405 12.41 -10.71 -6.06
C GLY A 405 13.36 -10.35 -4.91
N GLY A 406 13.36 -9.06 -4.56
CA GLY A 406 14.13 -8.54 -3.45
C GLY A 406 15.43 -7.93 -3.94
N ALA A 407 16.58 -8.47 -3.53
CA ALA A 407 17.88 -7.88 -3.80
C ALA A 407 18.66 -8.59 -4.89
N GLY A 408 18.90 -7.93 -6.03
CA GLY A 408 19.73 -8.45 -7.12
C GLY A 408 18.95 -8.42 -8.42
N GLY A 409 19.55 -8.87 -9.53
CA GLY A 409 18.87 -8.77 -10.83
C GLY A 409 18.04 -10.02 -11.10
N ASP A 410 16.73 -9.90 -10.99
CA ASP A 410 15.76 -11.00 -10.96
C ASP A 410 14.94 -11.12 -12.25
N ASP A 411 14.67 -12.36 -12.67
CA ASP A 411 13.82 -12.69 -13.82
C ASP A 411 12.48 -13.27 -13.30
N LEU A 412 11.41 -12.47 -13.34
CA LEU A 412 10.09 -12.83 -12.79
C LEU A 412 9.03 -12.96 -13.90
N LEU A 413 8.42 -14.15 -14.04
CA LEU A 413 7.40 -14.43 -15.05
C LEU A 413 6.02 -14.58 -14.40
N ALA A 414 5.05 -13.79 -14.89
CA ALA A 414 3.68 -13.83 -14.42
C ALA A 414 2.83 -14.84 -15.20
N GLY A 415 1.94 -15.51 -14.47
CA GLY A 415 0.81 -16.26 -14.97
C GLY A 415 -0.45 -15.39 -15.13
N THR A 416 -1.40 -15.47 -14.20
CA THR A 416 -2.73 -14.89 -14.32
C THR A 416 -3.19 -14.14 -13.07
N ASN A 417 -3.38 -12.83 -13.21
CA ASN A 417 -3.68 -11.89 -12.12
C ASN A 417 -2.60 -11.87 -11.03
N ASP A 418 -1.35 -12.06 -11.41
CA ASP A 418 -0.23 -12.09 -10.47
C ASP A 418 0.25 -10.67 -10.13
N ARG A 419 0.94 -10.56 -8.99
CA ARG A 419 1.68 -9.37 -8.60
C ARG A 419 3.16 -9.73 -8.54
N LEU A 420 3.98 -9.02 -9.31
CA LEU A 420 5.43 -9.19 -9.32
C LEU A 420 6.08 -7.92 -8.80
N PHE A 421 7.04 -8.07 -7.89
CA PHE A 421 7.86 -7.01 -7.33
C PHE A 421 9.32 -7.39 -7.59
N GLY A 422 10.02 -6.64 -8.46
CA GLY A 422 11.44 -6.86 -8.75
C GLY A 422 12.27 -6.58 -7.50
N GLY A 423 12.10 -5.39 -6.94
CA GLY A 423 12.74 -4.98 -5.71
C GLY A 423 13.84 -4.00 -6.04
N SER A 424 15.08 -4.46 -6.08
CA SER A 424 16.24 -3.58 -6.28
C SER A 424 17.23 -4.17 -7.27
N SER A 425 17.99 -3.28 -7.90
CA SER A 425 18.80 -3.59 -9.10
C SER A 425 17.92 -3.68 -10.34
N ALA A 426 18.55 -3.97 -11.47
CA ALA A 426 17.83 -4.08 -12.74
C ALA A 426 17.20 -5.47 -12.88
N ASP A 427 15.87 -5.50 -12.90
CA ASP A 427 15.04 -6.70 -12.95
C ASP A 427 14.31 -6.86 -14.31
N GLU A 428 14.00 -8.09 -14.69
CA GLU A 428 13.15 -8.42 -15.84
C GLU A 428 11.81 -8.99 -15.36
N LEU A 429 10.73 -8.24 -15.53
CA LEU A 429 9.37 -8.66 -15.16
C LEU A 429 8.54 -8.90 -16.42
N ASN A 430 8.05 -10.13 -16.61
CA ASN A 430 7.41 -10.54 -17.86
C ASN A 430 6.01 -11.14 -17.65
N ALA A 431 4.99 -10.41 -18.11
CA ALA A 431 3.60 -10.85 -18.18
C ALA A 431 3.08 -11.01 -19.62
N ALA A 432 3.96 -11.07 -20.64
CA ALA A 432 3.55 -11.10 -22.06
C ALA A 432 2.64 -12.31 -22.40
N ASN A 433 2.90 -13.45 -21.77
CA ASN A 433 2.09 -14.66 -21.90
C ASN A 433 1.07 -14.81 -20.76
N GLY A 434 1.11 -13.90 -19.79
CA GLY A 434 0.18 -13.86 -18.70
C GLY A 434 -1.21 -13.41 -19.14
N THR A 435 -2.22 -13.71 -18.33
CA THR A 435 -3.60 -13.27 -18.59
C THR A 435 -4.20 -12.59 -17.37
N GLY A 436 -5.39 -12.02 -17.49
CA GLY A 436 -5.96 -11.23 -16.40
C GLY A 436 -5.33 -9.85 -16.35
N GLY A 437 -5.42 -9.18 -15.19
CA GLY A 437 -4.82 -7.87 -14.97
C GLY A 437 -3.68 -7.98 -13.97
N ASN A 438 -2.52 -8.45 -14.44
CA ASN A 438 -1.31 -8.56 -13.65
C ASN A 438 -0.82 -7.16 -13.22
N ARG A 439 -0.10 -7.12 -12.11
CA ARG A 439 0.53 -5.89 -11.59
C ARG A 439 2.03 -6.12 -11.43
N LEU A 440 2.83 -5.34 -12.13
CA LEU A 440 4.28 -5.47 -12.17
C LEU A 440 4.90 -4.20 -11.58
N PHE A 441 5.81 -4.36 -10.63
CA PHE A 441 6.52 -3.27 -9.96
C PHE A 441 8.01 -3.55 -10.12
N GLY A 442 8.72 -2.76 -10.91
CA GLY A 442 10.17 -2.90 -11.09
C GLY A 442 10.89 -2.65 -9.78
N GLY A 443 10.73 -1.45 -9.25
CA GLY A 443 11.34 -1.05 -7.99
C GLY A 443 12.51 -0.10 -8.27
N ASP A 444 13.62 -0.31 -7.59
CA ASP A 444 14.81 0.54 -7.70
C ASP A 444 15.79 -0.05 -8.72
N GLY A 445 16.04 0.59 -9.85
CA GLY A 445 16.93 0.04 -10.87
C GLY A 445 16.55 0.46 -12.28
N ASP A 446 17.35 0.06 -13.27
CA ASP A 446 16.95 0.24 -14.67
C ASP A 446 16.24 -1.06 -15.11
N ASP A 447 14.91 -1.14 -14.95
CA ASP A 447 14.13 -2.38 -15.10
C ASP A 447 13.58 -2.60 -16.51
N GLU A 448 13.37 -3.87 -16.88
CA GLU A 448 12.69 -4.26 -18.13
C GLU A 448 11.36 -4.95 -17.82
N ILE A 449 10.25 -4.24 -18.07
CA ILE A 449 8.90 -4.70 -17.75
C ILE A 449 8.11 -4.93 -19.03
N THR A 450 7.80 -6.19 -19.31
CA THR A 450 6.92 -6.58 -20.43
C THR A 450 5.53 -6.92 -19.94
N VAL A 451 4.49 -6.26 -20.46
CA VAL A 451 3.10 -6.44 -20.03
C VAL A 451 2.23 -7.16 -21.06
N GLY A 452 1.21 -7.87 -20.56
CA GLY A 452 0.08 -8.35 -21.33
C GLY A 452 -1.05 -7.31 -21.47
N SER A 453 -2.19 -7.74 -22.01
CA SER A 453 -3.35 -6.85 -22.22
C SER A 453 -4.10 -6.58 -20.92
N GLY A 454 -4.31 -5.30 -20.58
CA GLY A 454 -5.06 -4.90 -19.39
C GLY A 454 -4.26 -4.93 -18.08
N ASP A 455 -2.95 -5.20 -18.17
CA ASP A 455 -2.03 -5.21 -17.04
C ASP A 455 -1.67 -3.80 -16.58
N ARG A 456 -1.06 -3.72 -15.39
CA ARG A 456 -0.49 -2.51 -14.84
C ARG A 456 1.00 -2.70 -14.57
N ALA A 457 1.83 -1.76 -15.00
CA ALA A 457 3.24 -1.74 -14.71
C ALA A 457 3.68 -0.40 -14.13
N PHE A 458 4.62 -0.48 -13.18
CA PHE A 458 5.31 0.63 -12.56
C PHE A 458 6.80 0.35 -12.67
N GLY A 459 7.55 1.23 -13.33
CA GLY A 459 9.01 1.16 -13.39
C GLY A 459 9.60 1.39 -12.01
N GLY A 460 9.52 2.63 -11.53
CA GLY A 460 10.05 3.04 -10.24
C GLY A 460 11.19 4.04 -10.45
N PRO A 461 12.14 4.17 -9.51
CA PRO A 461 13.34 4.96 -9.72
C PRO A 461 14.36 4.26 -10.64
N GLY A 462 14.75 4.92 -11.72
CA GLY A 462 15.75 4.45 -12.68
C GLY A 462 15.27 4.65 -14.11
N ASN A 463 16.06 4.21 -15.10
CA ASN A 463 15.72 4.39 -16.52
C ASN A 463 15.13 3.09 -17.06
N ASP A 464 13.81 3.01 -17.00
CA ASP A 464 13.10 1.76 -17.21
C ASP A 464 12.68 1.55 -18.67
N ILE A 465 12.45 0.29 -19.02
CA ILE A 465 11.89 -0.14 -20.30
C ILE A 465 10.52 -0.76 -20.04
N LEU A 466 9.45 -0.10 -20.48
CA LEU A 466 8.09 -0.61 -20.36
C LEU A 466 7.55 -1.03 -21.74
N GLU A 467 7.46 -2.33 -21.98
CA GLU A 467 7.01 -2.93 -23.23
C GLU A 467 5.56 -3.45 -23.16
N ALA A 468 4.66 -2.76 -23.87
CA ALA A 468 3.27 -3.15 -24.12
C ALA A 468 3.01 -3.41 -25.61
N SER A 469 4.04 -3.63 -26.42
CA SER A 469 3.95 -3.72 -27.88
C SER A 469 3.05 -4.87 -28.38
N LEU A 470 2.87 -5.91 -27.56
CA LEU A 470 1.99 -7.06 -27.80
C LEU A 470 0.59 -6.90 -27.19
N SER A 471 0.33 -5.84 -26.43
CA SER A 471 -0.96 -5.57 -25.79
C SER A 471 -2.03 -5.17 -26.82
N GLU A 472 -3.21 -5.77 -26.73
CA GLU A 472 -4.37 -5.42 -27.56
C GLU A 472 -5.20 -4.27 -26.97
N GLY A 473 -4.82 -3.70 -25.82
CA GLY A 473 -5.64 -2.70 -25.14
C GLY A 473 -5.52 -2.62 -23.63
N GLY A 474 -5.63 -1.40 -23.10
CA GLY A 474 -6.10 -1.16 -21.74
C GLY A 474 -5.05 -1.31 -20.65
N SER A 475 -3.78 -1.47 -21.01
CA SER A 475 -2.67 -1.49 -20.07
C SER A 475 -2.45 -0.10 -19.46
N ARG A 476 -1.92 -0.05 -18.25
CA ARG A 476 -1.60 1.19 -17.55
C ARG A 476 -0.13 1.16 -17.15
N LEU A 477 0.66 2.07 -17.69
CA LEU A 477 2.10 2.10 -17.53
C LEU A 477 2.52 3.40 -16.85
N TYR A 478 3.41 3.29 -15.87
CA TYR A 478 3.97 4.40 -15.12
C TYR A 478 5.48 4.20 -15.10
N GLY A 479 6.24 5.17 -15.61
CA GLY A 479 7.71 5.12 -15.61
C GLY A 479 8.23 5.39 -14.21
N GLY A 480 8.13 6.64 -13.78
CA GLY A 480 8.60 7.08 -12.47
C GLY A 480 9.69 8.13 -12.64
N PRO A 481 10.63 8.24 -11.68
CA PRO A 481 11.80 9.07 -11.85
C PRO A 481 12.90 8.39 -12.68
N GLY A 482 13.30 8.99 -13.81
CA GLY A 482 14.38 8.58 -14.69
C GLY A 482 14.05 8.83 -16.16
N ASP A 483 15.01 8.60 -17.07
CA ASP A 483 14.79 8.79 -18.51
C ASP A 483 14.23 7.47 -19.12
N ASP A 484 12.90 7.30 -19.09
CA ASP A 484 12.24 6.03 -19.40
C ASP A 484 11.98 5.79 -20.89
N LEU A 485 11.75 4.52 -21.23
CA LEU A 485 11.49 4.05 -22.58
C LEU A 485 10.22 3.20 -22.66
N PHE A 486 9.22 3.70 -23.38
CA PHE A 486 7.94 3.03 -23.55
C PHE A 486 7.75 2.50 -24.97
N PHE A 487 7.35 1.23 -25.10
CA PHE A 487 6.89 0.63 -26.35
C PHE A 487 5.41 0.30 -26.26
N LEU A 488 4.58 1.14 -26.89
CA LEU A 488 3.13 1.10 -26.71
C LEU A 488 2.43 0.33 -27.83
N GLY A 489 1.42 -0.44 -27.46
CA GLY A 489 0.56 -1.18 -28.37
C GLY A 489 -0.63 -0.32 -28.81
N ALA A 490 -1.83 -0.74 -28.38
CA ALA A 490 -3.09 -0.09 -28.69
C ALA A 490 -3.82 0.32 -27.41
N GLY A 491 -4.45 1.50 -27.39
CA GLY A 491 -5.38 1.88 -26.32
C GLY A 491 -4.83 1.89 -24.90
N ASP A 492 -3.51 2.05 -24.73
CA ASP A 492 -2.84 2.09 -23.43
C ASP A 492 -2.95 3.47 -22.78
N ARG A 493 -2.76 3.52 -21.46
CA ARG A 493 -2.63 4.76 -20.69
C ARG A 493 -1.25 4.83 -20.05
N VAL A 494 -0.56 5.93 -20.24
CA VAL A 494 0.86 6.03 -19.94
C VAL A 494 1.17 7.35 -19.27
N VAL A 495 2.00 7.30 -18.24
CA VAL A 495 2.64 8.45 -17.61
C VAL A 495 4.14 8.16 -17.57
N GLY A 496 4.95 9.03 -18.15
CA GLY A 496 6.42 8.96 -18.07
C GLY A 496 6.88 9.23 -16.65
N GLY A 497 6.92 10.50 -16.26
CA GLY A 497 7.20 10.90 -14.88
C GLY A 497 8.20 12.03 -14.82
N GLU A 498 9.25 11.87 -14.02
CA GLU A 498 10.36 12.83 -13.99
C GLU A 498 11.49 12.35 -14.88
N GLY A 499 11.87 13.09 -15.91
CA GLY A 499 12.96 12.69 -16.79
C GLY A 499 12.68 13.02 -18.24
N ASN A 500 13.56 12.62 -19.15
CA ASN A 500 13.38 12.82 -20.58
C ASN A 500 12.92 11.50 -21.21
N ASP A 501 11.60 11.32 -21.23
CA ASP A 501 10.99 10.05 -21.57
C ASP A 501 10.79 9.88 -23.06
N ARG A 502 10.77 8.63 -23.51
CA ARG A 502 10.65 8.29 -24.93
C ARG A 502 9.52 7.31 -25.18
N PHE A 503 8.53 7.75 -25.94
CA PHE A 503 7.32 6.97 -26.23
C PHE A 503 7.30 6.50 -27.68
N PHE A 504 7.37 5.19 -27.91
CA PHE A 504 7.23 4.56 -29.22
C PHE A 504 5.82 4.03 -29.39
N VAL A 505 5.02 4.71 -30.22
CA VAL A 505 3.65 4.29 -30.51
C VAL A 505 3.64 3.27 -31.65
N GLY A 506 3.17 2.06 -31.36
CA GLY A 506 2.99 0.99 -32.34
C GLY A 506 1.81 1.21 -33.29
N GLU A 507 1.58 0.24 -34.19
CA GLU A 507 0.56 0.37 -35.26
C GLU A 507 -0.87 0.48 -34.71
N GLY A 508 -1.12 -0.02 -33.49
CA GLY A 508 -2.42 0.04 -32.84
C GLY A 508 -2.85 1.47 -32.53
N GLY A 509 -1.99 2.23 -31.84
CA GLY A 509 -2.23 3.61 -31.46
C GLY A 509 -3.45 3.80 -30.56
N GLY A 510 -4.01 5.00 -30.53
CA GLY A 510 -5.16 5.32 -29.67
C GLY A 510 -4.81 5.37 -28.18
N ASN A 511 -3.53 5.57 -27.86
CA ASN A 511 -3.02 5.65 -26.50
C ASN A 511 -3.29 7.03 -25.90
N LEU A 512 -3.37 7.10 -24.57
CA LEU A 512 -3.36 8.35 -23.81
C LEU A 512 -2.01 8.47 -23.12
N ILE A 513 -1.23 9.49 -23.48
CA ILE A 513 0.17 9.61 -23.07
C ILE A 513 0.35 10.96 -22.37
N THR A 514 0.93 10.92 -21.18
CA THR A 514 1.42 12.08 -20.42
C THR A 514 2.93 11.92 -20.30
N GLY A 515 3.70 12.89 -20.78
CA GLY A 515 5.16 12.87 -20.68
C GLY A 515 5.62 13.05 -19.24
N GLY A 516 5.15 14.11 -18.59
CA GLY A 516 5.56 14.49 -17.25
C GLY A 516 6.48 15.70 -17.29
N THR A 517 7.52 15.71 -16.46
CA THR A 517 8.49 16.81 -16.41
C THR A 517 9.78 16.41 -17.10
N GLY A 518 10.31 17.29 -17.95
CA GLY A 518 11.53 17.04 -18.71
C GLY A 518 11.24 17.16 -20.21
N ALA A 519 12.24 16.88 -21.05
CA ALA A 519 12.12 17.05 -22.49
C ALA A 519 11.77 15.71 -23.15
N ASP A 520 10.48 15.49 -23.40
CA ASP A 520 9.97 14.19 -23.83
C ASP A 520 9.94 14.02 -25.35
N GLU A 521 10.18 12.80 -25.82
CA GLU A 521 10.10 12.44 -27.23
C GLU A 521 8.93 11.49 -27.53
N PHE A 522 7.95 11.96 -28.30
CA PHE A 522 6.80 11.18 -28.71
C PHE A 522 6.96 10.67 -30.16
N ALA A 523 7.45 9.44 -30.33
CA ALA A 523 7.52 8.74 -31.60
C ALA A 523 6.16 8.16 -32.00
N ILE A 524 5.26 9.04 -32.44
CA ILE A 524 3.85 8.76 -32.73
C ILE A 524 3.59 8.02 -34.05
N ALA A 525 4.60 7.83 -34.89
CA ALA A 525 4.51 7.02 -36.10
C ALA A 525 5.85 6.36 -36.40
N ASN A 526 5.92 5.04 -36.22
CA ASN A 526 7.13 4.24 -36.40
C ASN A 526 6.91 3.19 -37.50
N GLY A 527 7.31 3.50 -38.73
CA GLY A 527 7.22 2.59 -39.88
C GLY A 527 5.84 2.48 -40.55
N SER A 528 4.75 2.79 -39.85
CA SER A 528 3.40 2.89 -40.42
C SER A 528 2.54 3.99 -39.76
N ILE A 529 1.35 4.26 -40.32
CA ILE A 529 0.37 5.19 -39.74
C ILE A 529 -0.43 4.43 -38.67
N PRO A 530 -0.58 4.98 -37.45
CA PRO A 530 -1.38 4.35 -36.40
C PRO A 530 -2.84 4.13 -36.83
N MET A 531 -3.42 3.00 -36.44
CA MET A 531 -4.83 2.70 -36.69
C MET A 531 -5.76 3.56 -35.82
N GLY A 532 -5.33 3.87 -34.60
CA GLY A 532 -5.95 4.83 -33.69
C GLY A 532 -5.05 6.04 -33.47
N VAL A 533 -5.65 7.24 -33.42
CA VAL A 533 -4.91 8.47 -33.13
C VAL A 533 -4.66 8.57 -31.62
N SER A 534 -3.39 8.55 -31.21
CA SER A 534 -3.01 8.74 -29.80
C SER A 534 -3.19 10.20 -29.37
N THR A 535 -3.43 10.41 -28.08
CA THR A 535 -3.59 11.72 -27.45
C THR A 535 -2.43 11.96 -26.48
N ILE A 536 -1.74 13.09 -26.64
CA ILE A 536 -0.71 13.58 -25.74
C ILE A 536 -1.33 14.68 -24.88
N THR A 537 -1.22 14.57 -23.56
CA THR A 537 -2.03 15.35 -22.61
C THR A 537 -1.36 16.65 -22.15
N ASP A 538 -0.04 16.73 -22.20
CA ASP A 538 0.76 17.76 -21.52
C ASP A 538 1.87 18.38 -22.39
N PHE A 539 1.91 18.07 -23.69
CA PHE A 539 2.96 18.53 -24.62
C PHE A 539 3.34 20.02 -24.46
N GLU A 540 4.59 20.29 -24.09
CA GLU A 540 5.17 21.62 -23.92
C GLU A 540 6.01 22.05 -25.14
N ALA A 541 5.49 23.02 -25.89
CA ALA A 541 6.14 23.50 -27.10
C ALA A 541 7.47 24.23 -26.80
N GLY A 542 8.58 23.60 -27.21
CA GLY A 542 9.93 24.14 -27.06
C GLY A 542 10.79 23.32 -26.09
N GLU A 543 10.16 22.39 -25.39
CA GLU A 543 10.78 21.37 -24.55
C GLU A 543 10.62 20.01 -25.23
N ASP A 544 9.37 19.63 -25.55
CA ASP A 544 9.04 18.32 -26.11
C ASP A 544 9.15 18.23 -27.63
N LEU A 545 9.32 17.00 -28.10
CA LEU A 545 9.49 16.66 -29.50
C LEU A 545 8.50 15.59 -29.98
N ILE A 546 7.85 15.88 -31.11
CA ILE A 546 7.12 14.87 -31.88
C ILE A 546 8.07 14.24 -32.90
N ILE A 547 8.26 12.93 -32.83
CA ILE A 547 9.05 12.17 -33.79
C ILE A 547 8.14 11.48 -34.80
N ASN A 548 8.39 11.77 -36.08
CA ASN A 548 7.76 11.08 -37.20
C ASN A 548 8.81 10.22 -37.94
N GLY A 549 8.69 8.90 -37.81
CA GLY A 549 9.55 7.91 -38.46
C GLY A 549 9.12 7.50 -39.87
N LEU A 550 8.19 8.23 -40.50
CA LEU A 550 7.72 7.98 -41.88
C LEU A 550 8.46 8.83 -42.93
N GLY A 551 9.49 9.58 -42.55
CA GLY A 551 10.32 10.39 -43.46
C GLY A 551 9.61 11.57 -44.13
N ALA A 552 8.42 11.98 -43.67
CA ALA A 552 7.77 13.22 -44.11
C ALA A 552 8.55 14.44 -43.61
N SER A 553 8.43 15.58 -44.28
CA SER A 553 9.03 16.85 -43.82
C SER A 553 8.00 17.71 -43.07
N PHE A 554 8.46 18.71 -42.30
CA PHE A 554 7.54 19.66 -41.66
C PHE A 554 6.62 20.38 -42.66
N ALA A 555 7.03 20.53 -43.92
CA ALA A 555 6.20 21.13 -44.96
C ALA A 555 4.96 20.28 -45.31
N GLU A 556 4.95 19.01 -44.93
CA GLU A 556 3.86 18.07 -45.16
C GLU A 556 2.97 17.91 -43.91
N VAL A 557 3.38 18.46 -42.76
CA VAL A 557 2.60 18.44 -41.53
C VAL A 557 1.44 19.44 -41.64
N THR A 558 0.23 18.97 -41.35
CA THR A 558 -0.98 19.78 -41.22
C THR A 558 -1.38 19.83 -39.75
N LEU A 559 -1.51 21.04 -39.21
CA LEU A 559 -1.94 21.30 -37.83
C LEU A 559 -3.37 21.87 -37.86
N THR A 560 -4.32 21.15 -37.26
CA THR A 560 -5.74 21.54 -37.27
C THR A 560 -6.26 21.74 -35.85
N ALA A 561 -6.75 22.93 -35.53
CA ALA A 561 -7.43 23.18 -34.26
C ALA A 561 -8.75 22.41 -34.18
N GLN A 562 -8.96 21.68 -33.08
CA GLN A 562 -10.21 20.97 -32.78
C GLN A 562 -10.55 21.10 -31.29
N ASN A 563 -11.70 21.68 -30.95
CA ASN A 563 -12.21 21.75 -29.57
C ASN A 563 -11.28 22.33 -28.48
N GLY A 564 -10.20 23.04 -28.85
CA GLY A 564 -9.19 23.53 -27.91
C GLY A 564 -7.85 22.81 -28.02
N ASP A 565 -7.80 21.74 -28.80
CA ASP A 565 -6.65 20.86 -29.02
C ASP A 565 -6.10 21.02 -30.44
N THR A 566 -4.94 20.41 -30.72
CA THR A 566 -4.34 20.36 -32.06
C THR A 566 -4.28 18.93 -32.59
N LEU A 567 -4.89 18.68 -33.75
CA LEU A 567 -4.66 17.48 -34.54
C LEU A 567 -3.42 17.65 -35.42
N VAL A 568 -2.48 16.71 -35.31
CA VAL A 568 -1.27 16.61 -36.14
C VAL A 568 -1.49 15.53 -37.19
N SER A 569 -1.41 15.90 -38.47
CA SER A 569 -1.60 14.98 -39.59
C SER A 569 -0.53 15.16 -40.66
N ILE A 570 -0.33 14.12 -41.48
CA ILE A 570 0.44 14.16 -42.73
C ILE A 570 -0.44 13.64 -43.88
N PRO A 571 -0.02 13.74 -45.16
CA PRO A 571 -0.85 13.28 -46.29
C PRO A 571 -1.29 11.81 -46.19
N GLN A 572 -0.51 10.99 -45.49
CA GLN A 572 -0.74 9.56 -45.28
C GLN A 572 -1.82 9.29 -44.20
N GLY A 573 -2.05 10.22 -43.27
CA GLY A 573 -3.03 10.05 -42.19
C GLY A 573 -2.80 10.95 -40.98
N ASP A 574 -3.67 10.79 -39.99
CA ASP A 574 -3.58 11.47 -38.70
C ASP A 574 -2.54 10.76 -37.82
N LEU A 575 -1.77 11.54 -37.06
CA LEU A 575 -0.67 11.03 -36.24
C LEU A 575 -0.99 11.09 -34.74
N ALA A 576 -1.37 12.27 -34.24
CA ALA A 576 -1.68 12.48 -32.82
C ALA A 576 -2.60 13.68 -32.59
N VAL A 577 -3.24 13.70 -31.42
CA VAL A 577 -3.90 14.88 -30.85
C VAL A 577 -3.04 15.42 -29.70
N LEU A 578 -2.77 16.71 -29.70
CA LEU A 578 -2.11 17.42 -28.61
C LEU A 578 -3.18 18.19 -27.82
N LEU A 579 -3.48 17.73 -26.61
CA LEU A 579 -4.54 18.28 -25.77
C LEU A 579 -4.16 19.69 -25.29
N GLY A 580 -5.07 20.66 -25.42
CA GLY A 580 -4.85 22.03 -24.94
C GLY A 580 -3.77 22.84 -25.68
N VAL A 581 -3.07 22.25 -26.66
CA VAL A 581 -2.02 22.93 -27.44
C VAL A 581 -2.63 23.72 -28.58
N ASN A 582 -2.20 24.98 -28.74
CA ASN A 582 -2.59 25.83 -29.86
C ASN A 582 -1.72 25.53 -31.10
N PRO A 583 -2.29 25.32 -32.30
CA PRO A 583 -1.47 25.01 -33.47
C PRO A 583 -0.49 26.14 -33.85
N ASP A 584 -0.80 27.39 -33.51
CA ASP A 584 0.07 28.55 -33.79
C ASP A 584 1.32 28.60 -32.89
N SER A 585 1.38 27.83 -31.80
CA SER A 585 2.58 27.73 -30.96
C SER A 585 3.58 26.67 -31.46
N LEU A 586 3.21 25.87 -32.47
CA LEU A 586 4.04 24.80 -32.99
C LEU A 586 4.86 25.25 -34.21
N SER A 587 6.08 24.76 -34.31
CA SER A 587 7.00 25.05 -35.41
C SER A 587 7.83 23.81 -35.76
N ALA A 588 8.64 23.91 -36.82
CA ALA A 588 9.56 22.83 -37.21
C ALA A 588 10.54 22.40 -36.09
N ALA A 589 10.75 23.24 -35.06
CA ALA A 589 11.60 22.90 -33.92
C ALA A 589 10.96 21.85 -33.00
N ASN A 590 9.64 21.69 -33.02
CA ASN A 590 8.89 20.72 -32.22
C ASN A 590 8.82 19.34 -32.88
N PHE A 591 9.45 19.15 -34.04
CA PHE A 591 9.33 17.93 -34.82
C PHE A 591 10.69 17.41 -35.25
N VAL A 592 10.89 16.11 -35.06
CA VAL A 592 12.03 15.36 -35.60
C VAL A 592 11.53 14.41 -36.68
N PHE A 593 12.15 14.48 -37.85
CA PHE A 593 11.82 13.64 -38.99
C PHE A 593 12.96 12.66 -39.23
N ARG A 594 12.68 11.36 -39.18
CA ARG A 594 13.68 10.29 -39.36
C ARG A 594 13.31 9.36 -40.51
#